data_AF-A0A2E9N0W6-F1
#
_entry.id   AF-A0A2E9N0W6-F1
#
_cell.length_a   1.000
_cell.length_b   1.000
_cell.length_c   1.000
_cell.angle_alpha   90.00
_cell.angle_beta   90.00
_cell.angle_gamma   90.00
#
_symmetry.space_group_name_H-M   'P 1'
#
loop_
_entity.id
_entity.type
_entity.pdbx_description
1 polymer ?
#
loop_
_entity_poly.entity_id
_entity_poly.type
_entity_poly.pdbx_seq_one_letter_code
_entity_poly.pdbx_strand_id
1 'polypeptide(L)' 'MSESIRAAQEAGYPDTGETYYQHWLAALEKLTESKGLSAPEEMAARKESWKQAYLTTPHGQPIELKPAE' A
#
# COMPACT_ATOMS: atom_id res chain seq x y z
N MET A 1 5.49 11.60 13.60
CA MET A 1 4.20 11.94 12.96
C MET A 1 4.52 12.38 11.54
N SER A 2 4.09 11.62 10.53
CA SER A 2 4.54 11.76 9.14
C SER A 2 4.24 13.15 8.58
N GLU A 3 5.21 13.80 7.93
CA GLU A 3 5.11 15.18 7.42
C GLU A 3 3.93 15.39 6.46
N SER A 4 3.48 14.32 5.81
CA SER A 4 2.29 14.30 4.93
C SER A 4 0.97 14.61 5.67
N ILE A 5 0.87 14.25 6.95
CA ILE A 5 -0.34 14.48 7.76
C ILE A 5 -0.47 15.97 8.10
N ARG A 6 0.66 16.65 8.35
CA ARG A 6 0.68 18.09 8.66
C ARG A 6 0.24 18.95 7.47
N ALA A 7 0.68 18.60 6.26
CA ALA A 7 0.30 19.32 5.05
C ALA A 7 -1.20 19.21 4.71
N ALA A 8 -1.82 18.06 5.00
CA ALA A 8 -3.26 17.87 4.83
C ALA A 8 -4.10 18.67 5.85
N GLN A 9 -3.63 18.76 7.09
CA GLN A 9 -4.27 19.56 8.16
C GLN A 9 -4.25 21.07 7.87
N GLU A 10 -3.14 21.60 7.32
CA GLU A 10 -3.02 23.02 6.97
C GLU A 10 -3.91 23.43 5.77
N ALA A 11 -4.32 22.48 4.93
CA ALA A 11 -5.14 22.72 3.75
C ALA A 11 -6.66 22.63 3.99
N GLY A 12 -7.11 22.36 5.22
CA GLY A 12 -8.53 22.39 5.59
C GLY A 12 -9.38 21.24 5.03
N TYR A 13 -8.75 20.17 4.55
CA TYR A 13 -9.48 18.97 4.13
C TYR A 13 -9.98 18.23 5.38
N PRO A 14 -11.29 17.91 5.46
CA PRO A 14 -11.78 17.03 6.50
C PRO A 14 -11.05 15.69 6.37
N ASP A 15 -10.52 15.19 7.49
CA ASP A 15 -9.95 13.85 7.63
C ASP A 15 -11.10 12.84 7.57
N THR A 16 -11.73 12.74 6.40
CA THR A 16 -12.63 11.65 6.09
C THR A 16 -11.72 10.43 6.04
N GLY A 17 -11.90 9.48 6.96
CA GLY A 17 -11.03 8.30 7.10
C GLY A 17 -10.85 7.43 5.85
N GLU A 18 -11.36 7.87 4.70
CA GLU A 18 -11.12 7.41 3.34
C GLU A 18 -9.63 7.33 2.99
N THR A 19 -8.79 8.25 3.49
CA THR A 19 -7.34 8.26 3.21
C THR A 19 -6.48 7.80 4.40
N TYR A 20 -7.08 7.52 5.55
CA TYR A 20 -6.36 7.10 6.76
C TYR A 20 -5.41 5.92 6.47
N TYR A 21 -5.94 4.84 5.87
CA TYR A 21 -5.14 3.67 5.53
C TYR A 21 -4.10 3.95 4.44
N GLN A 22 -4.37 4.88 3.53
CA GLN A 22 -3.41 5.27 2.50
C GLN A 22 -2.21 6.00 3.11
N HIS A 23 -2.43 6.88 4.08
CA HIS A 23 -1.35 7.57 4.78
C HIS A 23 -0.50 6.63 5.62
N TRP A 24 -1.13 5.70 6.34
CA TRP A 24 -0.42 4.68 7.11
C TRP A 24 0.37 3.74 6.21
N LEU A 25 -0.22 3.30 5.10
CA LEU A 25 0.47 2.47 4.12
C LEU A 25 1.71 3.21 3.61
N ALA A 26 1.57 4.42 3.07
CA ALA A 26 2.68 5.20 2.52
C ALA A 26 3.82 5.41 3.54
N ALA A 27 3.48 5.65 4.81
CA ALA A 27 4.47 5.77 5.88
C ALA A 27 5.24 4.45 6.10
N LEU A 28 4.55 3.31 6.05
CA LEU A 28 5.18 2.00 6.17
C LEU A 28 6.06 1.68 4.96
N GLU A 29 5.63 1.98 3.74
CA GLU A 29 6.42 1.74 2.51
C GLU A 29 7.75 2.51 2.56
N LYS A 30 7.70 3.79 2.95
CA LYS A 30 8.88 4.62 3.14
C LYS A 30 9.79 4.09 4.26
N LEU A 31 9.20 3.58 5.34
CA LEU A 31 9.97 3.01 6.45
C LEU A 31 10.70 1.73 6.04
N THR A 32 10.06 0.85 5.26
CA THR A 32 10.69 -0.38 4.79
C THR A 32 11.78 -0.11 3.77
N GLU A 33 11.57 0.86 2.87
CA GLU A 33 12.58 1.31 1.92
C GLU A 33 13.80 1.91 2.63
N SER A 34 13.59 2.88 3.53
CA SER A 34 14.71 3.53 4.25
C SER A 34 15.53 2.58 5.11
N LYS A 35 14.93 1.46 5.56
CA LYS A 35 15.61 0.41 6.32
C LYS A 35 16.25 -0.67 5.43
N GLY A 36 16.12 -0.56 4.11
CA GLY A 36 16.61 -1.56 3.16
C GLY A 36 15.92 -2.92 3.27
N LEU A 37 14.68 -2.95 3.78
CA LEU A 37 13.91 -4.18 3.99
C LEU A 37 13.12 -4.60 2.74
N SER A 38 12.78 -3.66 1.88
CA SER A 38 12.20 -3.93 0.56
C SER A 38 12.44 -2.75 -0.37
N ALA A 39 12.68 -3.04 -1.64
CA ALA A 39 12.85 -2.02 -2.67
C ALA A 39 11.49 -1.57 -3.23
N PRO A 40 11.32 -0.32 -3.68
CA PRO A 40 10.08 0.17 -4.29
C PRO A 40 9.57 -0.71 -5.43
N GLU A 41 10.47 -1.28 -6.22
CA GLU A 41 10.16 -2.15 -7.35
C GLU A 41 9.57 -3.49 -6.88
N GLU A 42 10.08 -4.07 -5.79
CA GLU A 42 9.56 -5.29 -5.19
C GLU A 42 8.15 -5.07 -4.64
N MET A 43 7.92 -3.92 -4.01
CA MET A 43 6.61 -3.53 -3.49
C MET A 43 5.60 -3.33 -4.63
N ALA A 44 6.01 -2.68 -5.72
CA ALA A 44 5.19 -2.50 -6.92
C ALA A 44 4.86 -3.85 -7.58
N ALA A 45 5.84 -4.73 -7.74
CA ALA A 45 5.65 -6.08 -8.27
C ALA A 45 4.68 -6.88 -7.41
N ARG A 46 4.83 -6.83 -6.08
CA ARG A 46 3.94 -7.50 -5.13
C ARG A 46 2.50 -7.00 -5.25
N LYS A 47 2.27 -5.69 -5.39
CA LYS A 47 0.94 -5.11 -5.60
C LYS A 47 0.31 -5.63 -6.89
N GLU A 48 1.07 -5.69 -7.98
CA GLU A 48 0.59 -6.22 -9.25
C GLU A 48 0.28 -7.72 -9.16
N SER A 49 1.12 -8.52 -8.50
CA SER A 49 0.84 -9.94 -8.28
C SER A 49 -0.47 -10.17 -7.53
N TRP A 50 -0.76 -9.38 -6.50
CA TRP A 50 -2.03 -9.44 -5.78
C TRP A 50 -3.22 -9.04 -6.65
N LYS A 51 -3.07 -7.98 -7.46
CA LYS A 51 -4.09 -7.57 -8.41
C LYS A 51 -4.39 -8.66 -9.44
N GLN A 52 -3.35 -9.29 -10.00
CA GLN A 52 -3.52 -10.40 -10.93
C GLN A 52 -4.16 -11.62 -10.28
N ALA A 53 -3.78 -11.94 -9.04
CA ALA A 53 -4.42 -13.00 -8.26
C ALA A 53 -5.91 -12.72 -8.10
N TYR A 54 -6.28 -11.51 -7.65
CA TYR A 54 -7.68 -11.10 -7.53
C TYR A 54 -8.45 -11.22 -8.85
N LEU A 55 -7.88 -10.73 -9.96
CA LEU A 55 -8.54 -10.74 -11.27
C LEU A 55 -8.73 -12.15 -11.84
N THR A 56 -7.90 -13.11 -11.44
CA THR A 56 -7.92 -14.47 -11.98
C THR A 56 -8.61 -15.48 -11.06
N THR A 57 -8.89 -15.11 -9.80
CA THR A 57 -9.65 -15.93 -8.86
C THR A 57 -11.16 -15.88 -9.19
N PRO A 58 -11.80 -17.03 -9.47
CA PRO A 58 -13.25 -17.09 -9.63
C PRO A 58 -14.00 -16.66 -8.36
N HIS A 59 -15.16 -16.04 -8.53
CA HIS A 59 -15.99 -15.65 -7.39
C HIS A 59 -16.29 -16.82 -6.45
N GLY A 60 -16.16 -16.59 -5.14
CA GLY A 60 -16.36 -17.60 -4.10
C GLY A 60 -15.14 -18.48 -3.83
N GLN A 61 -14.03 -18.32 -4.54
CA GLN A 61 -12.77 -19.00 -4.26
C GLN A 61 -11.80 -18.10 -3.48
N PRO A 62 -10.92 -18.66 -2.65
CA PRO A 62 -9.84 -17.91 -1.99
C PRO A 62 -8.88 -17.29 -3.01
N ILE A 63 -8.37 -16.09 -2.71
CA ILE A 63 -7.32 -15.45 -3.51
C ILE A 63 -5.98 -15.94 -2.98
N GLU A 64 -5.20 -16.60 -3.84
CA GLU A 64 -3.88 -17.10 -3.50
C GLU A 64 -2.81 -16.33 -4.27
N LEU A 65 -1.78 -15.86 -3.55
CA LEU A 65 -0.63 -15.23 -4.17
C LEU A 65 0.34 -16.32 -4.63
N LYS A 66 0.65 -16.33 -5.92
CA LYS A 66 1.69 -17.22 -6.45
C LYS A 66 3.06 -16.86 -5.84
N PRO A 67 3.94 -17.85 -5.62
CA PRO A 67 5.32 -17.59 -5.21
C PRO A 67 5.99 -16.61 -6.18
N ALA A 68 6.90 -15.78 -5.68
CA ALA A 68 7.80 -15.03 -6.54
C ALA A 68 8.70 -16.03 -7.27
N GLU A 69 8.79 -15.91 -8.61
CA GLU A 69 9.73 -16.69 -9.44
C GLU A 69 11.18 -16.28 -9.20
#